data_AF-A0A9N8DYE5-F1
#
_entry.id   AF-A0A9N8DYE5-F1
#
_cell.length_a   1.000
_cell.length_b   1.000
_cell.length_c   1.000
_cell.angle_alpha   90.00
_cell.angle_beta   90.00
_cell.angle_gamma   90.00
#
_symmetry.space_group_name_H-M   'P 1'
#
loop_
_entity.id
_entity.type
_entity.pdbx_description
1 polymer ?
#
loop_
_entity_poly.entity_id
_entity_poly.type
_entity_poly.pdbx_seq_one_letter_code
_entity_poly.pdbx_strand_id
1 'polypeptide(L)'
;MGSNRYLSCFLIFQWVLTTSGFVPLEISRNAKIPQSTVFASSSSTADDVDKSQLSEKQLDFTMGYINKHHQDLLADFAKAFSEVGAEQAKKNAWSGGSYVIESSKIVGIDTEKFDLEVTIKLRGKKLLVKTVSVDLEADVLPERKRSYTNKAPVPVYDGVTLSAIDYIMRRLGRLCWAVGKPEVSGKLIQLAIQLDGDGVGKLPENMFLNQVPHNRYVRRYFYDGASQATLEACILCSQKQISNRMKITSMFPEMNPSMDSYRIGTILELVRVIAIRLAEENLRVRVCVQGSMGVGIFTGVPKSLNGVSKLLQMMDWESDEGEENEGMVGEYIRFGNIGREHVVDAHTNADGEKVEQDDVFILIAPQSMVGIESSIMGSLAEMVEAAGDRPVILLNPDLVDKVSSQGQQSVRGRKQRIEFAESFKPIYHFQNIYVSGTSYFPILGAITKLHPGEQFVAHQRRDMKNGDEIYVPCLSDEEIPTGEAILAAFET
;
A
#
# COMPACT_ATOMS: atom_id res chain seq x y z
N MET A 1 -46.70 5.09 28.28
CA MET A 1 -46.66 6.36 29.03
C MET A 1 -45.57 7.24 28.41
N GLY A 2 -45.93 8.44 27.92
CA GLY A 2 -45.07 9.55 27.43
C GLY A 2 -44.40 9.34 26.06
N SER A 3 -44.94 9.83 24.92
CA SER A 3 -44.81 11.18 24.27
C SER A 3 -43.35 11.50 23.83
N ASN A 4 -43.03 11.93 22.60
CA ASN A 4 -43.52 13.05 21.77
C ASN A 4 -43.00 12.88 20.31
N ARG A 5 -43.86 13.05 19.28
CA ARG A 5 -43.97 14.21 18.32
C ARG A 5 -42.95 14.26 17.16
N TYR A 6 -43.40 13.97 15.92
CA TYR A 6 -43.68 14.92 14.81
C TYR A 6 -42.42 15.27 13.98
N LEU A 7 -42.39 15.51 12.67
CA LEU A 7 -43.40 15.77 11.64
C LEU A 7 -42.76 15.52 10.27
N SER A 8 -43.48 14.87 9.36
CA SER A 8 -43.18 14.71 7.93
C SER A 8 -43.67 15.93 7.14
N CYS A 9 -42.84 16.51 6.26
CA CYS A 9 -43.29 17.46 5.23
C CYS A 9 -42.69 17.11 3.87
N PHE A 10 -43.57 16.63 2.99
CA PHE A 10 -43.46 16.61 1.54
C PHE A 10 -43.60 18.05 1.01
N LEU A 11 -42.83 18.44 -0.01
CA LEU A 11 -43.20 19.53 -0.91
C LEU A 11 -42.68 19.25 -2.33
N ILE A 12 -43.64 19.17 -3.24
CA ILE A 12 -43.54 19.16 -4.71
C ILE A 12 -43.46 20.62 -5.20
N PHE A 13 -43.09 20.80 -6.48
CA PHE A 13 -43.31 21.94 -7.41
C PHE A 13 -41.98 22.55 -7.93
N GLN A 14 -41.79 22.98 -9.18
CA GLN A 14 -42.46 22.83 -10.49
C GLN A 14 -41.53 23.53 -11.50
N TRP A 15 -41.50 23.08 -12.74
CA TRP A 15 -40.83 23.73 -13.87
C TRP A 15 -41.39 25.15 -14.12
N VAL A 16 -40.51 26.12 -14.38
CA VAL A 16 -40.85 27.39 -15.05
C VAL A 16 -39.83 27.65 -16.16
N LEU A 17 -40.32 27.58 -17.40
CA LEU A 17 -39.72 28.15 -18.59
C LEU A 17 -40.01 29.65 -18.61
N THR A 18 -38.98 30.49 -18.66
CA THR A 18 -39.10 31.86 -19.20
C THR A 18 -37.92 32.17 -20.12
N THR A 19 -38.26 32.41 -21.37
CA THR A 19 -37.46 33.01 -22.42
C THR A 19 -37.15 34.47 -22.12
N SER A 20 -35.88 34.88 -22.15
CA SER A 20 -35.40 36.11 -22.82
C SER A 20 -33.93 36.38 -22.51
N GLY A 21 -33.19 36.86 -23.52
CA GLY A 21 -32.02 37.72 -23.32
C GLY A 21 -30.65 37.06 -23.41
N PHE A 22 -30.18 36.87 -24.64
CA PHE A 22 -28.76 36.68 -24.96
C PHE A 22 -27.99 37.97 -24.60
N VAL A 23 -27.00 37.89 -23.70
CA VAL A 23 -25.97 38.92 -23.52
C VAL A 23 -24.62 38.21 -23.47
N PRO A 24 -23.68 38.49 -24.39
CA PRO A 24 -22.36 37.88 -24.36
C PRO A 24 -21.52 38.58 -23.29
N LEU A 25 -21.17 37.85 -22.23
CA LEU A 25 -20.17 38.30 -21.27
C LEU A 25 -18.79 38.00 -21.84
N GLU A 26 -18.10 39.06 -22.27
CA GLU A 26 -16.67 39.07 -22.57
C GLU A 26 -15.90 38.50 -21.36
N ILE A 27 -15.29 37.33 -21.57
CA ILE A 27 -14.35 36.74 -20.62
C ILE A 27 -13.08 37.59 -20.68
N SER A 28 -12.93 38.47 -19.68
CA SER A 28 -11.69 39.14 -19.37
C SER A 28 -10.57 38.11 -19.20
N ARG A 29 -9.68 38.06 -20.20
CA ARG A 29 -8.38 37.41 -20.15
C ARG A 29 -7.50 38.15 -19.15
N ASN A 30 -7.63 37.86 -17.86
CA ASN A 30 -6.62 38.12 -16.83
C ASN A 30 -7.10 37.58 -15.47
N ALA A 31 -7.20 36.25 -15.36
CA ALA A 31 -7.13 35.57 -14.07
C ALA A 31 -5.88 34.68 -14.12
N LYS A 32 -4.83 35.11 -13.42
CA LYS A 32 -3.63 34.30 -13.19
C LYS A 32 -4.05 33.02 -12.48
N ILE A 33 -4.05 31.92 -13.22
CA ILE A 33 -4.06 30.56 -12.69
C ILE A 33 -2.80 30.45 -11.82
N PRO A 34 -2.89 30.05 -10.53
CA PRO A 34 -1.70 29.68 -9.79
C PRO A 34 -1.13 28.45 -10.50
N GLN A 35 -0.01 28.63 -11.20
CA GLN A 35 0.77 27.52 -11.74
C GLN A 35 1.05 26.57 -10.58
N SER A 36 0.44 25.39 -10.65
CA SER A 36 0.84 24.24 -9.87
C SER A 36 2.33 24.08 -10.04
N THR A 37 3.07 24.24 -8.95
CA THR A 37 4.47 23.89 -8.86
C THR A 37 4.61 22.46 -9.35
N VAL A 38 5.16 22.34 -10.56
CA VAL A 38 5.84 21.16 -11.04
C VAL A 38 6.73 20.69 -9.89
N PHE A 39 6.67 19.40 -9.53
CA PHE A 39 7.69 18.75 -8.73
C PHE A 39 8.99 18.75 -9.54
N ALA A 40 9.61 19.92 -9.64
CA ALA A 40 11.01 20.05 -9.90
C ALA A 40 11.70 19.54 -8.64
N SER A 41 12.59 18.57 -8.80
CA SER A 41 13.65 18.32 -7.85
C SER A 41 14.29 19.67 -7.51
N SER A 42 13.95 20.21 -6.34
CA SER A 42 14.58 21.42 -5.84
C SER A 42 16.03 21.06 -5.56
N SER A 43 16.91 21.37 -6.50
CA SER A 43 18.30 21.70 -6.19
C SER A 43 18.30 23.02 -5.42
N SER A 44 17.74 23.01 -4.22
CA SER A 44 17.99 24.03 -3.22
C SER A 44 19.23 23.57 -2.48
N THR A 45 20.28 24.38 -2.51
CA THR A 45 21.36 24.37 -1.54
C THR A 45 20.75 24.61 -0.15
N ALA A 46 20.28 23.54 0.47
CA ALA A 46 19.87 23.46 1.86
C ALA A 46 20.79 22.42 2.49
N ASP A 47 21.28 22.74 3.69
CA ASP A 47 22.24 21.93 4.45
C ASP A 47 22.02 20.44 4.24
N ASP A 48 23.09 19.74 3.85
CA ASP A 48 23.15 18.28 3.72
C ASP A 48 23.03 17.70 5.15
N VAL A 49 21.83 17.80 5.73
CA VAL A 49 21.51 17.27 7.05
C VAL A 49 21.63 15.77 6.91
N ASP A 50 22.63 15.22 7.58
CA ASP A 50 22.90 13.78 7.62
C ASP A 50 21.63 13.02 8.03
N LYS A 51 20.90 12.49 7.03
CA LYS A 51 19.67 11.70 7.23
C LYS A 51 19.93 10.39 7.98
N SER A 52 21.20 10.01 8.17
CA SER A 52 21.59 8.78 8.86
C SER A 52 21.45 8.85 10.38
N GLN A 53 21.29 10.05 10.96
CA GLN A 53 21.15 10.24 12.41
C GLN A 53 19.95 11.11 12.78
N LEU A 54 19.47 10.92 14.01
CA LEU A 54 18.44 11.78 14.59
C LEU A 54 19.05 13.13 15.00
N SER A 55 18.38 14.22 14.66
CA SER A 55 18.69 15.53 15.26
C SER A 55 18.37 15.53 16.77
N GLU A 56 19.04 16.39 17.52
CA GLU A 56 18.81 16.54 18.97
C GLU A 56 17.33 16.81 19.30
N LYS A 57 16.67 17.66 18.50
CA LYS A 57 15.23 17.94 18.61
C LYS A 57 14.37 16.70 18.39
N GLN A 58 14.69 15.88 17.37
CA GLN A 58 13.95 14.65 17.09
C GLN A 58 14.15 13.62 18.20
N LEU A 59 15.37 13.48 18.71
CA LEU A 59 15.71 12.58 19.80
C LEU A 59 14.99 12.95 21.10
N ASP A 60 15.07 14.21 21.52
CA ASP A 60 14.41 14.72 22.73
C ASP A 60 12.88 14.57 22.66
N PHE A 61 12.29 14.96 21.52
CA PHE A 61 10.85 14.86 21.34
C PHE A 61 10.38 13.40 21.30
N THR A 62 11.10 12.52 20.59
CA THR A 62 10.79 11.09 20.50
C THR A 62 10.82 10.44 21.89
N MET A 63 11.91 10.62 22.63
CA MET A 63 12.04 10.07 23.97
C MET A 63 10.99 10.64 24.92
N GLY A 64 10.77 11.96 24.89
CA GLY A 64 9.75 12.64 25.71
C GLY A 64 8.34 12.13 25.42
N TYR A 65 7.99 11.96 24.14
CA TYR A 65 6.69 11.46 23.72
C TYR A 65 6.45 10.02 24.19
N ILE A 66 7.39 9.10 23.89
CA ILE A 66 7.26 7.68 24.26
C ILE A 66 7.21 7.53 25.79
N ASN A 67 8.07 8.23 26.53
CA ASN A 67 8.08 8.19 28.00
C ASN A 67 6.79 8.75 28.63
N LYS A 68 6.11 9.68 27.98
CA LYS A 68 4.88 10.28 28.49
C LYS A 68 3.64 9.45 28.16
N HIS A 69 3.58 8.88 26.96
CA HIS A 69 2.37 8.28 26.41
C HIS A 69 2.38 6.76 26.34
N HIS A 70 3.56 6.12 26.44
CA HIS A 70 3.73 4.68 26.17
C HIS A 70 4.57 3.94 27.22
N GLN A 71 4.48 4.31 28.50
CA GLN A 71 5.24 3.65 29.59
C GLN A 71 4.94 2.15 29.69
N ASP A 72 3.68 1.75 29.50
CA ASP A 72 3.29 0.33 29.53
C ASP A 72 3.92 -0.47 28.39
N LEU A 73 4.11 0.16 27.21
CA LEU A 73 4.80 -0.46 26.08
C LEU A 73 6.28 -0.68 26.43
N LEU A 74 6.95 0.33 27.00
CA LEU A 74 8.36 0.22 27.41
C LEU A 74 8.57 -0.88 28.45
N ALA A 75 7.63 -1.04 29.39
CA ALA A 75 7.67 -2.14 30.34
C ALA A 75 7.57 -3.50 29.65
N ASP A 76 6.75 -3.63 28.60
CA ASP A 76 6.64 -4.87 27.84
C ASP A 76 7.86 -5.13 26.94
N PHE A 77 8.49 -4.09 26.39
CA PHE A 77 9.78 -4.20 25.72
C PHE A 77 10.86 -4.73 26.67
N ALA A 78 10.96 -4.16 27.87
CA ALA A 78 11.87 -4.66 28.90
C ALA A 78 11.59 -6.13 29.25
N LYS A 79 10.32 -6.54 29.34
CA LYS A 79 9.93 -7.94 29.60
C LYS A 79 10.27 -8.89 28.45
N ALA A 80 10.18 -8.43 27.20
CA ALA A 80 10.26 -9.29 26.02
C ALA A 80 11.71 -9.43 25.49
N PHE A 81 12.46 -8.33 25.46
CA PHE A 81 13.71 -8.23 24.71
C PHE A 81 14.95 -8.01 25.59
N SER A 82 14.80 -7.78 26.90
CA SER A 82 15.94 -7.51 27.79
C SER A 82 16.21 -8.63 28.79
N GLU A 83 17.45 -8.71 29.27
CA GLU A 83 17.87 -9.65 30.31
C GLU A 83 17.04 -9.56 31.60
N VAL A 84 16.52 -8.36 31.92
CA VAL A 84 15.64 -8.13 33.08
C VAL A 84 14.34 -8.91 32.94
N GLY A 85 13.80 -9.05 31.73
CA GLY A 85 12.64 -9.88 31.42
C GLY A 85 12.93 -11.38 31.59
N ALA A 86 14.11 -11.84 31.16
CA ALA A 86 14.55 -13.22 31.38
C ALA A 86 14.77 -13.54 32.87
N GLU A 87 15.39 -12.62 33.62
CA GLU A 87 15.50 -12.72 35.08
C GLU A 87 14.13 -12.79 35.76
N GLN A 88 13.19 -11.95 35.34
CA GLN A 88 11.83 -11.95 35.85
C GLN A 88 11.17 -13.31 35.64
N ALA A 89 11.25 -13.87 34.43
CA ALA A 89 10.67 -15.18 34.12
C ALA A 89 11.28 -16.29 34.99
N LYS A 90 12.61 -16.31 35.14
CA LYS A 90 13.33 -17.30 35.96
C LYS A 90 12.96 -17.19 37.43
N LYS A 91 12.93 -15.99 38.00
CA LYS A 91 12.63 -15.77 39.43
C LYS A 91 11.16 -16.05 39.74
N ASN A 92 10.23 -15.65 38.86
CA ASN A 92 8.81 -15.83 39.07
C ASN A 92 8.34 -17.28 38.86
N ALA A 93 9.10 -18.11 38.13
CA ALA A 93 8.83 -19.54 38.01
C ALA A 93 8.77 -20.27 39.36
N TRP A 94 9.57 -19.82 40.34
CA TRP A 94 9.70 -20.46 41.65
C TRP A 94 9.02 -19.70 42.79
N SER A 95 8.90 -18.39 42.68
CA SER A 95 8.55 -17.52 43.82
C SER A 95 7.24 -16.74 43.66
N GLY A 96 6.48 -16.98 42.58
CA GLY A 96 5.13 -16.45 42.39
C GLY A 96 5.04 -14.92 42.43
N GLY A 97 5.67 -14.24 41.47
CA GLY A 97 5.55 -12.78 41.32
C GLY A 97 6.44 -11.95 42.25
N SER A 98 7.52 -12.53 42.79
CA SER A 98 8.46 -11.78 43.64
C SER A 98 9.29 -10.74 42.88
N TYR A 99 9.31 -10.82 41.55
CA TYR A 99 10.01 -9.90 40.65
C TYR A 99 9.00 -9.19 39.73
N VAL A 100 8.84 -7.88 39.93
CA VAL A 100 7.91 -7.07 39.13
C VAL A 100 8.66 -5.89 38.54
N ILE A 101 8.49 -5.66 37.24
CA ILE A 101 8.90 -4.43 36.57
C ILE A 101 7.80 -3.41 36.84
N GLU A 102 8.13 -2.36 37.60
CA GLU A 102 7.17 -1.35 38.06
C GLU A 102 7.04 -0.21 37.05
N SER A 103 8.14 0.24 36.46
CA SER A 103 8.15 1.24 35.39
C SER A 103 9.36 1.08 34.49
N SER A 104 9.28 1.63 33.28
CA SER A 104 10.38 1.67 32.33
C SER A 104 10.36 2.99 31.57
N LYS A 105 11.53 3.55 31.31
CA LYS A 105 11.71 4.81 30.58
C LYS A 105 12.83 4.66 29.57
N ILE A 106 12.66 5.22 28.37
CA ILE A 106 13.72 5.32 27.38
C ILE A 106 14.66 6.46 27.78
N VAL A 107 15.96 6.19 27.79
CA VAL A 107 17.02 7.16 28.15
C VAL A 107 18.00 7.41 27.01
N GLY A 108 17.99 6.57 25.97
CA GLY A 108 18.75 6.75 24.76
C GLY A 108 18.12 5.97 23.61
N ILE A 109 18.26 6.48 22.39
CA ILE A 109 17.82 5.82 21.17
C ILE A 109 18.74 6.19 20.02
N ASP A 110 19.13 5.20 19.23
CA ASP A 110 19.87 5.35 17.99
C ASP A 110 19.22 4.47 16.89
N THR A 111 19.87 4.35 15.73
CA THR A 111 19.35 3.59 14.57
C THR A 111 19.42 2.07 14.73
N GLU A 112 20.15 1.58 15.72
CA GLU A 112 20.38 0.16 15.97
C GLU A 112 19.71 -0.33 17.26
N LYS A 113 19.65 0.49 18.30
CA LYS A 113 19.23 0.11 19.65
C LYS A 113 18.59 1.25 20.41
N PHE A 114 17.96 0.90 21.53
CA PHE A 114 17.47 1.84 22.52
C PHE A 114 17.77 1.37 23.94
N ASP A 115 18.03 2.35 24.81
CA ASP A 115 18.36 2.12 26.21
C ASP A 115 17.15 2.41 27.10
N LEU A 116 16.84 1.46 27.98
CA LEU A 116 15.76 1.55 28.95
C LEU A 116 16.32 1.63 30.36
N GLU A 117 15.86 2.61 31.13
CA GLU A 117 15.94 2.60 32.58
C GLU A 117 14.70 1.88 33.15
N VAL A 118 14.92 0.73 33.78
CA VAL A 118 13.88 -0.17 34.28
C VAL A 118 13.90 -0.19 35.81
N THR A 119 12.78 0.20 36.43
CA THR A 119 12.60 0.13 37.88
C THR A 119 11.96 -1.21 38.25
N ILE A 120 12.66 -1.96 39.09
CA ILE A 120 12.31 -3.31 39.51
C ILE A 120 11.97 -3.32 40.99
N LYS A 121 10.84 -3.96 41.31
CA LYS A 121 10.39 -4.21 42.67
C LYS A 121 10.58 -5.69 43.02
N LEU A 122 11.42 -5.94 44.00
CA LEU A 122 11.66 -7.25 44.59
C LEU A 122 10.87 -7.37 45.90
N ARG A 123 10.18 -8.49 46.13
CA ARG A 123 9.39 -8.70 47.36
C ARG A 123 10.26 -8.49 48.61
N GLY A 124 9.87 -7.52 49.44
CA GLY A 124 10.55 -7.18 50.69
C GLY A 124 11.88 -6.42 50.54
N LYS A 125 12.23 -5.94 49.34
CA LYS A 125 13.45 -5.15 49.09
C LYS A 125 13.12 -3.76 48.54
N LYS A 126 14.09 -2.85 48.62
CA LYS A 126 14.02 -1.52 47.99
C LYS A 126 13.96 -1.64 46.47
N LEU A 127 13.39 -0.62 45.83
CA LEU A 127 13.36 -0.49 44.37
C LEU A 127 14.79 -0.47 43.83
N LEU A 128 14.99 -1.24 42.76
CA LEU A 128 16.27 -1.37 42.09
C LEU A 128 16.11 -0.87 40.66
N VAL A 129 16.96 0.08 40.26
CA VAL A 129 16.98 0.63 38.90
C VAL A 129 18.10 -0.06 38.13
N LYS A 130 17.79 -0.56 36.93
CA LYS A 130 18.75 -1.12 35.98
C LYS A 130 18.60 -0.44 34.64
N THR A 131 19.73 -0.13 34.01
CA THR A 131 19.75 0.27 32.60
C THR A 131 19.99 -0.96 31.75
N VAL A 132 19.18 -1.16 30.71
CA VAL A 132 19.31 -2.25 29.74
C VAL A 132 19.28 -1.68 28.34
N SER A 133 20.05 -2.28 27.44
CA SER A 133 20.08 -1.91 26.02
C SER A 133 19.33 -2.99 25.23
N VAL A 134 18.48 -2.56 24.29
CA VAL A 134 17.67 -3.44 23.45
C VAL A 134 17.91 -3.09 21.99
N ASP A 135 18.28 -4.10 21.19
CA ASP A 135 18.41 -3.99 19.74
C ASP A 135 17.03 -3.79 19.10
N LEU A 136 16.93 -2.87 18.13
CA LEU A 136 15.69 -2.61 17.39
C LEU A 136 15.27 -3.80 16.50
N GLU A 137 16.22 -4.67 16.13
CA GLU A 137 15.99 -5.94 15.43
C GLU A 137 15.94 -7.14 16.40
N ALA A 138 15.89 -6.91 17.72
CA ALA A 138 15.87 -7.99 18.69
C ALA A 138 14.71 -8.98 18.44
N ASP A 139 15.00 -10.25 18.64
CA ASP A 139 14.01 -11.31 18.78
C ASP A 139 13.58 -11.46 20.24
N VAL A 140 12.37 -11.97 20.45
CA VAL A 140 11.88 -12.32 21.79
C VAL A 140 12.81 -13.36 22.41
N LEU A 141 13.24 -13.07 23.64
CA LEU A 141 14.12 -13.98 24.38
C LEU A 141 13.48 -15.36 24.56
N PRO A 142 14.25 -16.47 24.51
CA PRO A 142 13.72 -17.83 24.61
C PRO A 142 12.80 -18.05 25.81
N GLU A 143 13.11 -17.44 26.97
CA GLU A 143 12.33 -17.53 28.20
C GLU A 143 10.96 -16.85 28.12
N ARG A 144 10.73 -16.03 27.08
CA ARG A 144 9.54 -15.18 26.91
C ARG A 144 8.70 -15.53 25.69
N LYS A 145 9.15 -16.48 24.85
CA LYS A 145 8.42 -16.97 23.66
C LYS A 145 7.03 -17.56 23.92
N ARG A 146 6.68 -17.84 25.18
CA ARG A 146 5.32 -18.27 25.55
C ARG A 146 4.32 -17.11 25.59
N SER A 147 4.79 -15.88 25.79
CA SER A 147 3.95 -14.70 25.99
C SER A 147 4.05 -13.70 24.84
N TYR A 148 5.10 -13.79 24.03
CA TYR A 148 5.37 -12.88 22.92
C TYR A 148 5.80 -13.67 21.68
N THR A 149 5.63 -13.05 20.52
CA THR A 149 5.85 -13.68 19.22
C THR A 149 6.90 -12.92 18.44
N ASN A 150 7.81 -13.62 17.78
CA ASN A 150 8.76 -12.98 16.87
C ASN A 150 8.04 -12.49 15.62
N LYS A 151 8.46 -11.34 15.11
CA LYS A 151 8.10 -10.83 13.79
C LYS A 151 9.32 -10.87 12.87
N ALA A 152 9.08 -10.99 11.57
CA ALA A 152 10.15 -10.93 10.57
C ALA A 152 10.93 -9.61 10.72
N PRO A 153 12.24 -9.59 10.44
CA PRO A 153 13.03 -8.36 10.45
C PRO A 153 12.51 -7.38 9.40
N VAL A 154 12.76 -6.09 9.61
CA VAL A 154 12.40 -5.06 8.64
C VAL A 154 13.27 -5.24 7.39
N PRO A 155 12.69 -5.34 6.18
CA PRO A 155 13.48 -5.48 4.97
C PRO A 155 14.28 -4.21 4.68
N VAL A 156 15.54 -4.39 4.27
CA VAL A 156 16.44 -3.29 3.86
C VAL A 156 16.75 -3.48 2.38
N TYR A 157 16.63 -2.40 1.62
CA TYR A 157 16.83 -2.37 0.18
C TYR A 157 17.93 -1.37 -0.16
N ASP A 158 18.92 -1.76 -0.96
CA ASP A 158 19.97 -0.83 -1.38
C ASP A 158 19.37 0.24 -2.30
N GLY A 159 19.73 1.50 -2.08
CA GLY A 159 19.21 2.64 -2.83
C GLY A 159 17.89 3.21 -2.31
N VAL A 160 17.21 2.54 -1.36
CA VAL A 160 16.07 3.10 -0.64
C VAL A 160 16.55 3.61 0.72
N THR A 161 16.90 4.90 0.78
CA THR A 161 17.33 5.54 2.04
C THR A 161 16.13 6.20 2.71
N LEU A 162 15.62 5.57 3.76
CA LEU A 162 14.69 6.20 4.69
C LEU A 162 15.46 7.08 5.69
N SER A 163 14.83 8.15 6.15
CA SER A 163 15.32 8.96 7.24
C SER A 163 15.51 8.12 8.51
N ALA A 164 16.47 8.48 9.35
CA ALA A 164 16.71 7.79 10.61
C ALA A 164 15.44 7.67 11.48
N ILE A 165 14.57 8.69 11.47
CA ILE A 165 13.33 8.67 12.25
C ILE A 165 12.33 7.64 11.71
N ASP A 166 12.11 7.58 10.39
CA ASP A 166 11.21 6.58 9.79
C ASP A 166 11.73 5.16 10.02
N TYR A 167 13.05 4.97 9.90
CA TYR A 167 13.70 3.70 10.12
C TYR A 167 13.52 3.20 11.56
N ILE A 168 13.76 4.07 12.54
CA ILE A 168 13.58 3.75 13.96
C ILE A 168 12.11 3.48 14.27
N MET A 169 11.19 4.32 13.79
CA MET A 169 9.75 4.14 14.05
C MET A 169 9.20 2.86 13.44
N ARG A 170 9.67 2.49 12.24
CA ARG A 170 9.33 1.22 11.58
C ARG A 170 9.78 0.01 12.40
N ARG A 171 11.03 0.01 12.88
CA ARG A 171 11.57 -1.08 13.73
C ARG A 171 10.90 -1.15 15.10
N LEU A 172 10.62 0.00 15.73
CA LEU A 172 9.80 0.03 16.95
C LEU A 172 8.38 -0.49 16.70
N GLY A 173 7.80 -0.21 15.52
CA GLY A 173 6.52 -0.77 15.08
C GLY A 173 6.55 -2.30 15.04
N ARG A 174 7.60 -2.92 14.47
CA ARG A 174 7.83 -4.38 14.52
C ARG A 174 7.83 -4.89 15.96
N LEU A 175 8.55 -4.22 16.87
CA LEU A 175 8.60 -4.63 18.29
C LEU A 175 7.23 -4.49 18.98
N CYS A 176 6.43 -3.47 18.62
CA CYS A 176 5.06 -3.30 19.13
C CYS A 176 4.18 -4.51 18.79
N TRP A 177 4.28 -5.02 17.56
CA TRP A 177 3.59 -6.26 17.17
C TRP A 177 4.07 -7.48 17.96
N ALA A 178 5.38 -7.61 18.15
CA ALA A 178 5.95 -8.74 18.86
C ALA A 178 5.45 -8.83 20.31
N VAL A 179 5.17 -7.68 20.96
CA VAL A 179 4.62 -7.61 22.32
C VAL A 179 3.09 -7.56 22.39
N GLY A 180 2.38 -7.63 21.25
CA GLY A 180 0.93 -7.64 21.20
C GLY A 180 0.26 -6.28 21.44
N LYS A 181 0.94 -5.18 21.08
CA LYS A 181 0.42 -3.80 21.14
C LYS A 181 0.49 -3.08 19.78
N PRO A 182 -0.08 -3.67 18.71
CA PRO A 182 0.07 -3.15 17.37
C PRO A 182 -0.56 -1.77 17.16
N GLU A 183 -1.55 -1.36 17.96
CA GLU A 183 -2.20 -0.05 17.92
C GLU A 183 -1.25 1.13 18.17
N VAL A 184 -0.09 0.90 18.81
CA VAL A 184 0.92 1.94 19.01
C VAL A 184 1.70 2.23 17.73
N SER A 185 1.79 1.26 16.81
CA SER A 185 2.55 1.42 15.56
C SER A 185 2.06 2.59 14.71
N GLY A 186 0.75 2.83 14.63
CA GLY A 186 0.20 3.99 13.91
C GLY A 186 0.58 5.32 14.54
N LYS A 187 0.69 5.39 15.87
CA LYS A 187 1.15 6.59 16.60
C LYS A 187 2.63 6.87 16.35
N LEU A 188 3.45 5.82 16.22
CA LEU A 188 4.86 5.96 15.84
C LEU A 188 5.01 6.50 14.41
N ILE A 189 4.15 6.08 13.48
CA ILE A 189 4.14 6.64 12.13
C ILE A 189 3.70 8.10 12.11
N GLN A 190 2.66 8.45 12.88
CA GLN A 190 2.27 9.86 13.05
C GLN A 190 3.43 10.70 13.62
N LEU A 191 4.17 10.15 14.59
CA LEU A 191 5.33 10.81 15.18
C LEU A 191 6.43 11.06 14.13
N ALA A 192 6.75 10.08 13.29
CA ALA A 192 7.71 10.25 12.20
C ALA A 192 7.27 11.36 11.22
N ILE A 193 5.99 11.38 10.83
CA ILE A 193 5.42 12.40 9.95
C ILE A 193 5.50 13.81 10.58
N GLN A 194 5.28 13.93 11.89
CA GLN A 194 5.36 15.21 12.62
C GLN A 194 6.78 15.72 12.82
N LEU A 195 7.76 14.82 12.78
CA LEU A 195 9.19 15.09 12.98
C LEU A 195 9.94 15.23 11.65
N ASP A 196 9.20 15.57 10.58
CA ASP A 196 9.74 15.80 9.24
C ASP A 196 10.51 14.59 8.67
N GLY A 197 10.02 13.37 8.93
CA GLY A 197 10.45 12.18 8.20
C GLY A 197 10.07 12.24 6.70
N ASP A 198 10.45 11.22 5.94
CA ASP A 198 10.19 11.13 4.49
C ASP A 198 8.69 10.97 4.16
N GLY A 199 7.83 10.80 5.17
CA GLY A 199 6.38 10.77 5.02
C GLY A 199 5.83 9.40 4.65
N VAL A 200 6.46 8.33 5.15
CA VAL A 200 6.05 6.94 4.90
C VAL A 200 4.57 6.74 5.20
N GLY A 201 3.82 6.32 4.19
CA GLY A 201 2.37 6.10 4.27
C GLY A 201 1.51 7.36 4.35
N LYS A 202 2.07 8.57 4.35
CA LYS A 202 1.30 9.83 4.46
C LYS A 202 0.36 10.00 3.25
N LEU A 203 -0.93 10.13 3.53
CA LEU A 203 -1.94 10.47 2.53
C LEU A 203 -2.20 11.98 2.46
N PRO A 204 -2.51 12.54 1.27
CA PRO A 204 -2.95 13.91 1.15
C PRO A 204 -4.23 14.17 1.93
N GLU A 205 -4.33 15.37 2.48
CA GLU A 205 -5.59 15.86 3.06
C GLU A 205 -6.59 16.15 1.94
N ASN A 206 -7.88 16.13 2.27
CA ASN A 206 -8.96 16.55 1.39
C ASN A 206 -9.04 15.75 0.07
N MET A 207 -8.72 14.45 0.12
CA MET A 207 -8.91 13.53 -1.00
C MET A 207 -10.40 13.31 -1.34
N PHE A 208 -11.30 13.53 -0.37
CA PHE A 208 -12.76 13.44 -0.51
C PHE A 208 -13.20 12.18 -1.28
N LEU A 209 -12.70 11.00 -0.88
CA LEU A 209 -12.94 9.75 -1.61
C LEU A 209 -14.41 9.31 -1.63
N ASN A 210 -15.26 9.91 -0.78
CA ASN A 210 -16.71 9.71 -0.84
C ASN A 210 -17.38 10.47 -1.99
N GLN A 211 -16.69 11.41 -2.63
CA GLN A 211 -17.24 12.24 -3.71
C GLN A 211 -16.81 11.67 -5.07
N VAL A 212 -17.75 10.97 -5.71
CA VAL A 212 -17.53 10.37 -7.03
C VAL A 212 -18.41 11.10 -8.05
N PRO A 213 -17.92 11.48 -9.23
CA PRO A 213 -16.56 11.26 -9.77
C PRO A 213 -15.45 12.03 -9.05
N HIS A 214 -14.28 11.40 -8.97
CA HIS A 214 -13.09 12.03 -8.42
C HIS A 214 -12.54 13.07 -9.40
N ASN A 215 -12.04 14.18 -8.83
CA ASN A 215 -11.38 15.21 -9.60
C ASN A 215 -10.04 14.69 -10.19
N ARG A 216 -9.47 15.46 -11.12
CA ARG A 216 -8.20 15.10 -11.79
C ARG A 216 -7.04 15.00 -10.79
N TYR A 217 -7.03 15.82 -9.75
CA TYR A 217 -5.97 15.83 -8.73
C TYR A 217 -5.90 14.49 -7.99
N VAL A 218 -7.04 13.97 -7.52
CA VAL A 218 -7.13 12.69 -6.81
C VAL A 218 -6.70 11.53 -7.70
N ARG A 219 -7.18 11.47 -8.96
CA ARG A 219 -6.76 10.44 -9.91
C ARG A 219 -5.27 10.49 -10.18
N ARG A 220 -4.73 11.69 -10.44
CA ARG A 220 -3.30 11.91 -10.70
C ARG A 220 -2.42 11.47 -9.52
N TYR A 221 -2.82 11.75 -8.28
CA TYR A 221 -2.09 11.26 -7.11
C TYR A 221 -1.92 9.74 -7.12
N PHE A 222 -2.98 8.98 -7.41
CA PHE A 222 -2.90 7.53 -7.50
C PHE A 222 -2.09 7.06 -8.71
N TYR A 223 -2.17 7.75 -9.84
CA TYR A 223 -1.43 7.41 -11.05
C TYR A 223 0.07 7.64 -10.89
N ASP A 224 0.46 8.80 -10.38
CA ASP A 224 1.85 9.19 -10.16
C ASP A 224 2.47 8.29 -9.07
N GLY A 225 1.74 8.00 -7.99
CA GLY A 225 2.20 7.09 -6.93
C GLY A 225 2.42 5.65 -7.42
N ALA A 226 1.44 5.08 -8.14
CA ALA A 226 1.57 3.72 -8.63
C ALA A 226 2.64 3.58 -9.74
N SER A 227 2.80 4.57 -10.61
CA SER A 227 3.86 4.56 -11.63
C SER A 227 5.25 4.69 -11.03
N GLN A 228 5.44 5.59 -10.06
CA GLN A 228 6.72 5.73 -9.36
C GLN A 228 7.09 4.45 -8.60
N ALA A 229 6.14 3.86 -7.86
CA ALA A 229 6.34 2.60 -7.15
C ALA A 229 6.68 1.44 -8.10
N THR A 230 6.11 1.45 -9.30
CA THR A 230 6.38 0.44 -10.32
C THR A 230 7.80 0.55 -10.87
N LEU A 231 8.24 1.77 -11.18
CA LEU A 231 9.61 2.00 -11.64
C LEU A 231 10.63 1.60 -10.58
N GLU A 232 10.43 2.05 -9.32
CA GLU A 232 11.28 1.68 -8.19
C GLU A 232 11.35 0.15 -8.02
N ALA A 233 10.21 -0.54 -8.10
CA ALA A 233 10.17 -1.99 -8.01
C ALA A 233 10.93 -2.69 -9.14
N CYS A 234 10.86 -2.16 -10.37
CA CYS A 234 11.64 -2.70 -11.49
C CYS A 234 13.15 -2.54 -11.26
N ILE A 235 13.58 -1.40 -10.71
CA ILE A 235 14.99 -1.16 -10.35
C ILE A 235 15.43 -2.15 -9.27
N LEU A 236 14.68 -2.29 -8.18
CA LEU A 236 14.99 -3.23 -7.09
C LEU A 236 15.00 -4.70 -7.57
N CYS A 237 14.13 -5.04 -8.51
CA CYS A 237 14.10 -6.35 -9.15
C CYS A 237 15.36 -6.61 -9.98
N SER A 238 15.83 -5.61 -10.76
CA SER A 238 17.06 -5.72 -11.53
C SER A 238 18.30 -5.95 -10.65
N GLN A 239 18.25 -5.41 -9.43
CA GLN A 239 19.27 -5.59 -8.38
C GLN A 239 19.08 -6.89 -7.57
N LYS A 240 18.10 -7.72 -7.92
CA LYS A 240 17.76 -8.99 -7.24
C LYS A 240 17.37 -8.84 -5.77
N GLN A 241 16.89 -7.67 -5.37
CA GLN A 241 16.46 -7.42 -3.99
C GLN A 241 14.99 -7.79 -3.74
N ILE A 242 14.15 -7.69 -4.77
CA ILE A 242 12.75 -8.13 -4.71
C ILE A 242 12.41 -9.13 -5.81
N SER A 243 11.31 -9.84 -5.63
CA SER A 243 10.77 -10.79 -6.62
C SER A 243 10.32 -10.08 -7.90
N ASN A 244 10.52 -10.73 -9.04
CA ASN A 244 9.97 -10.28 -10.32
C ASN A 244 8.44 -10.46 -10.44
N ARG A 245 7.82 -11.18 -9.50
CA ARG A 245 6.36 -11.33 -9.41
C ARG A 245 5.77 -10.23 -8.54
N MET A 246 5.19 -9.23 -9.20
CA MET A 246 4.74 -7.99 -8.55
C MET A 246 3.23 -7.80 -8.66
N LYS A 247 2.67 -7.06 -7.71
CA LYS A 247 1.23 -6.75 -7.67
C LYS A 247 0.99 -5.28 -7.33
N ILE A 248 0.13 -4.64 -8.11
CA ILE A 248 -0.43 -3.32 -7.84
C ILE A 248 -1.90 -3.52 -7.46
N THR A 249 -2.29 -2.99 -6.31
CA THR A 249 -3.69 -2.91 -5.88
C THR A 249 -4.04 -1.44 -5.72
N SER A 250 -4.94 -0.92 -6.55
CA SER A 250 -5.47 0.43 -6.47
C SER A 250 -7.00 0.35 -6.53
N MET A 251 -7.62 0.42 -5.36
CA MET A 251 -9.04 0.11 -5.15
C MET A 251 -9.80 1.29 -4.51
N PHE A 252 -9.51 2.51 -4.98
CA PHE A 252 -10.41 3.65 -4.74
C PHE A 252 -11.67 3.51 -5.61
N PRO A 253 -12.76 4.28 -5.36
CA PRO A 253 -14.09 3.90 -5.86
C PRO A 253 -14.25 3.78 -7.37
N GLU A 254 -13.49 4.53 -8.17
CA GLU A 254 -13.54 4.41 -9.64
C GLU A 254 -12.76 3.20 -10.17
N MET A 255 -11.85 2.63 -9.39
CA MET A 255 -11.00 1.49 -9.81
C MET A 255 -11.43 0.16 -9.19
N ASN A 256 -12.39 0.16 -8.26
CA ASN A 256 -12.89 -1.03 -7.60
C ASN A 256 -14.08 -1.63 -8.38
N PRO A 257 -13.96 -2.80 -9.02
CA PRO A 257 -15.06 -3.43 -9.78
C PRO A 257 -16.28 -3.80 -8.94
N SER A 258 -16.14 -3.84 -7.61
CA SER A 258 -17.25 -4.12 -6.69
C SER A 258 -18.14 -2.90 -6.45
N MET A 259 -17.65 -1.68 -6.75
CA MET A 259 -18.38 -0.44 -6.57
C MET A 259 -19.14 -0.05 -7.84
N ASP A 260 -20.29 0.60 -7.67
CA ASP A 260 -21.15 1.09 -8.77
C ASP A 260 -20.48 2.19 -9.59
N SER A 261 -19.56 2.93 -8.96
CA SER A 261 -18.76 3.97 -9.59
C SER A 261 -17.58 3.46 -10.43
N TYR A 262 -17.40 2.15 -10.57
CA TYR A 262 -16.31 1.56 -11.32
C TYR A 262 -16.22 2.07 -12.77
N ARG A 263 -15.01 2.44 -13.19
CA ARG A 263 -14.69 2.96 -14.51
C ARG A 263 -13.45 2.30 -15.05
N ILE A 264 -13.62 1.48 -16.09
CA ILE A 264 -12.51 0.84 -16.78
C ILE A 264 -11.54 1.86 -17.40
N GLY A 265 -12.04 3.02 -17.84
CA GLY A 265 -11.20 4.11 -18.35
C GLY A 265 -10.16 4.58 -17.34
N THR A 266 -10.53 4.66 -16.05
CA THR A 266 -9.61 5.04 -14.96
C THR A 266 -8.47 4.01 -14.78
N ILE A 267 -8.76 2.72 -14.98
CA ILE A 267 -7.70 1.68 -15.00
C ILE A 267 -6.79 1.84 -16.22
N LEU A 268 -7.37 2.09 -17.41
CA LEU A 268 -6.59 2.25 -18.64
C LEU A 268 -5.70 3.50 -18.59
N GLU A 269 -6.20 4.60 -18.03
CA GLU A 269 -5.41 5.80 -17.74
C GLU A 269 -4.23 5.49 -16.81
N LEU A 270 -4.43 4.73 -15.73
CA LEU A 270 -3.34 4.30 -14.85
C LEU A 270 -2.30 3.46 -15.59
N VAL A 271 -2.75 2.46 -16.37
CA VAL A 271 -1.85 1.60 -17.15
C VAL A 271 -1.04 2.41 -18.14
N ARG A 272 -1.65 3.41 -18.80
CA ARG A 272 -0.97 4.34 -19.70
C ARG A 272 0.15 5.07 -18.97
N VAL A 273 -0.13 5.67 -17.82
CA VAL A 273 0.88 6.42 -17.03
C VAL A 273 2.03 5.51 -16.59
N ILE A 274 1.74 4.29 -16.11
CA ILE A 274 2.79 3.33 -15.73
C ILE A 274 3.63 2.93 -16.95
N ALA A 275 3.00 2.58 -18.07
CA ALA A 275 3.71 2.12 -19.26
C ALA A 275 4.60 3.20 -19.88
N ILE A 276 4.10 4.44 -19.97
CA ILE A 276 4.89 5.60 -20.44
C ILE A 276 6.08 5.82 -19.50
N ARG A 277 5.84 5.83 -18.18
CA ARG A 277 6.92 6.05 -17.20
C ARG A 277 8.05 5.03 -17.28
N LEU A 278 7.74 3.77 -17.60
CA LEU A 278 8.73 2.74 -17.82
C LEU A 278 9.42 2.90 -19.20
N ALA A 279 8.68 3.26 -20.24
CA ALA A 279 9.22 3.52 -21.57
C ALA A 279 10.19 4.72 -21.58
N GLU A 280 9.94 5.76 -20.78
CA GLU A 280 10.86 6.89 -20.56
C GLU A 280 12.25 6.42 -20.07
N GLU A 281 12.30 5.31 -19.33
CA GLU A 281 13.52 4.67 -18.83
C GLU A 281 14.08 3.62 -19.81
N ASN A 282 13.64 3.66 -21.07
CA ASN A 282 13.98 2.74 -22.16
C ASN A 282 13.61 1.28 -21.90
N LEU A 283 12.64 1.01 -21.02
CA LEU A 283 12.12 -0.34 -20.80
C LEU A 283 11.04 -0.66 -21.83
N ARG A 284 11.15 -1.81 -22.50
CA ARG A 284 10.11 -2.30 -23.39
C ARG A 284 9.00 -2.96 -22.57
N VAL A 285 7.82 -2.37 -22.59
CA VAL A 285 6.66 -2.78 -21.80
C VAL A 285 5.65 -3.51 -22.67
N ARG A 286 5.29 -4.73 -22.26
CA ARG A 286 4.13 -5.42 -22.82
C ARG A 286 2.93 -5.31 -21.89
N VAL A 287 1.87 -4.68 -22.37
CA VAL A 287 0.59 -4.58 -21.68
C VAL A 287 -0.33 -5.71 -22.15
N CYS A 288 -0.67 -6.61 -21.23
CA CYS A 288 -1.46 -7.80 -21.48
C CYS A 288 -2.87 -7.70 -20.91
N VAL A 289 -3.85 -8.09 -21.73
CA VAL A 289 -5.24 -8.26 -21.31
C VAL A 289 -5.60 -9.75 -21.38
N GLN A 290 -6.46 -10.21 -20.47
CA GLN A 290 -6.91 -11.60 -20.50
C GLN A 290 -7.69 -11.91 -21.79
N GLY A 291 -7.25 -12.94 -22.51
CA GLY A 291 -7.95 -13.46 -23.69
C GLY A 291 -9.15 -14.35 -23.33
N SER A 292 -9.75 -14.96 -24.35
CA SER A 292 -10.85 -15.93 -24.17
C SER A 292 -10.34 -17.20 -23.50
N MET A 293 -11.06 -17.68 -22.49
CA MET A 293 -10.71 -18.86 -21.70
C MET A 293 -11.76 -19.96 -21.83
N GLY A 294 -11.34 -21.23 -21.85
CA GLY A 294 -12.22 -22.42 -21.89
C GLY A 294 -12.08 -23.23 -23.18
N VAL A 295 -12.80 -24.36 -23.26
CA VAL A 295 -12.78 -25.27 -24.42
C VAL A 295 -14.18 -25.40 -25.02
N GLY A 296 -14.30 -25.32 -26.35
CA GLY A 296 -15.55 -25.51 -27.08
C GLY A 296 -16.59 -24.42 -26.77
N ILE A 297 -17.82 -24.81 -26.44
CA ILE A 297 -18.93 -23.88 -26.16
C ILE A 297 -18.78 -23.09 -24.86
N PHE A 298 -17.80 -23.44 -24.02
CA PHE A 298 -17.54 -22.80 -22.73
C PHE A 298 -16.42 -21.75 -22.78
N THR A 299 -16.05 -21.29 -23.98
CA THR A 299 -15.09 -20.18 -24.15
C THR A 299 -15.72 -18.86 -23.75
N GLY A 300 -15.04 -18.07 -22.91
CA GLY A 300 -15.48 -16.72 -22.56
C GLY A 300 -14.38 -15.85 -21.98
N VAL A 301 -14.56 -14.54 -22.08
CA VAL A 301 -13.74 -13.52 -21.41
C VAL A 301 -14.54 -13.02 -20.20
N PRO A 302 -13.90 -12.70 -19.05
CA PRO A 302 -14.59 -12.04 -17.95
C PRO A 302 -15.34 -10.80 -18.45
N LYS A 303 -16.60 -10.62 -18.00
CA LYS A 303 -17.46 -9.54 -18.49
C LYS A 303 -16.83 -8.15 -18.32
N SER A 304 -16.07 -7.95 -17.24
CA SER A 304 -15.31 -6.73 -16.93
C SER A 304 -14.19 -6.42 -17.93
N LEU A 305 -13.68 -7.45 -18.63
CA LEU A 305 -12.55 -7.36 -19.56
C LEU A 305 -12.96 -7.41 -21.03
N ASN A 306 -14.25 -7.63 -21.31
CA ASN A 306 -14.75 -7.67 -22.68
C ASN A 306 -14.58 -6.30 -23.36
N GLY A 307 -13.89 -6.27 -24.50
CA GLY A 307 -13.59 -5.04 -25.23
C GLY A 307 -12.43 -4.21 -24.69
N VAL A 308 -11.84 -4.56 -23.54
CA VAL A 308 -10.72 -3.81 -22.92
C VAL A 308 -9.49 -3.80 -23.82
N SER A 309 -9.16 -4.93 -24.45
CA SER A 309 -8.05 -5.00 -25.42
C SER A 309 -8.24 -4.03 -26.59
N LYS A 310 -9.46 -3.90 -27.11
CA LYS A 310 -9.78 -2.95 -28.19
C LYS A 310 -9.72 -1.50 -27.71
N LEU A 311 -10.24 -1.22 -26.51
CA LEU A 311 -10.17 0.12 -25.91
C LEU A 311 -8.73 0.56 -25.66
N LEU A 312 -7.86 -0.35 -25.20
CA LEU A 312 -6.44 -0.09 -24.99
C LEU A 312 -5.72 0.30 -26.30
N GLN A 313 -6.06 -0.37 -27.40
CA GLN A 313 -5.50 -0.08 -28.73
C GLN A 313 -6.04 1.21 -29.36
N MET A 314 -7.27 1.60 -29.01
CA MET A 314 -7.92 2.83 -29.50
C MET A 314 -7.70 4.04 -28.59
N MET A 315 -7.14 3.82 -27.40
CA MET A 315 -6.83 4.88 -26.46
C MET A 315 -5.83 5.83 -27.09
N ASP A 316 -5.98 7.11 -26.81
CA ASP A 316 -4.98 8.11 -27.17
C ASP A 316 -3.73 7.89 -26.31
N TRP A 317 -2.60 7.59 -26.94
CA TRP A 317 -1.30 7.41 -26.30
C TRP A 317 -0.39 8.64 -26.47
N GLU A 318 -0.83 9.66 -27.22
CA GLU A 318 -0.02 10.82 -27.64
C GLU A 318 1.31 10.38 -28.30
N SER A 319 1.25 9.36 -29.18
CA SER A 319 2.41 8.68 -29.77
C SER A 319 2.57 8.90 -31.27
N ASP A 320 1.71 9.71 -31.89
CA ASP A 320 1.83 10.08 -33.31
C ASP A 320 2.98 11.09 -33.53
N GLU A 321 3.37 11.28 -34.79
CA GLU A 321 4.45 12.21 -35.17
C GLU A 321 4.18 13.63 -34.65
N GLY A 322 5.10 14.19 -33.86
CA GLY A 322 4.98 15.52 -33.26
C GLY A 322 4.22 15.59 -31.93
N GLU A 323 3.83 14.46 -31.34
CA GLU A 323 3.21 14.38 -30.01
C GLU A 323 4.23 14.12 -28.89
N GLU A 324 3.80 14.23 -27.63
CA GLU A 324 4.70 14.16 -26.46
C GLU A 324 5.43 12.81 -26.32
N ASN A 325 4.78 11.71 -26.72
CA ASN A 325 5.28 10.34 -26.61
C ASN A 325 5.54 9.71 -27.98
N GLU A 326 5.93 10.52 -28.97
CA GLU A 326 6.17 10.08 -30.35
C GLU A 326 7.01 8.79 -30.40
N GLY A 327 6.50 7.79 -31.14
CA GLY A 327 7.18 6.50 -31.33
C GLY A 327 7.12 5.51 -30.16
N MET A 328 6.57 5.89 -28.99
CA MET A 328 6.52 4.97 -27.84
C MET A 328 5.68 3.72 -28.11
N VAL A 329 4.51 3.86 -28.74
CA VAL A 329 3.67 2.71 -29.09
C VAL A 329 4.25 1.99 -30.31
N GLY A 330 4.52 0.69 -30.17
CA GLY A 330 5.15 -0.15 -31.18
C GLY A 330 6.61 -0.45 -30.87
N GLU A 331 7.41 0.57 -30.56
CA GLU A 331 8.83 0.41 -30.20
C GLU A 331 9.00 -0.05 -28.74
N TYR A 332 8.47 0.72 -27.80
CA TYR A 332 8.60 0.46 -26.36
C TYR A 332 7.34 -0.18 -25.77
N ILE A 333 6.16 0.28 -26.17
CA ILE A 333 4.88 -0.18 -25.61
C ILE A 333 4.21 -1.11 -26.61
N ARG A 334 3.96 -2.35 -26.21
CA ARG A 334 3.32 -3.38 -27.02
C ARG A 334 2.11 -3.98 -26.32
N PHE A 335 1.15 -4.46 -27.10
CA PHE A 335 -0.05 -5.10 -26.58
C PHE A 335 -0.03 -6.62 -26.77
N GLY A 336 -0.62 -7.37 -25.85
CA GLY A 336 -0.69 -8.82 -25.94
C GLY A 336 -1.82 -9.42 -25.10
N ASN A 337 -1.91 -10.75 -25.12
CA ASN A 337 -2.73 -11.50 -24.17
C ASN A 337 -1.88 -12.12 -23.06
N ILE A 338 -2.55 -12.56 -22.00
CA ILE A 338 -1.92 -13.35 -20.93
C ILE A 338 -1.69 -14.77 -21.44
N GLY A 339 -0.42 -15.15 -21.64
CA GLY A 339 -0.01 -16.47 -22.13
C GLY A 339 1.46 -16.49 -22.54
N ARG A 340 2.05 -17.69 -22.60
CA ARG A 340 3.46 -17.88 -22.97
C ARG A 340 3.79 -17.39 -24.37
N GLU A 341 2.84 -17.54 -25.29
CA GLU A 341 2.96 -17.15 -26.70
C GLU A 341 3.15 -15.64 -26.92
N HIS A 342 2.81 -14.83 -25.92
CA HIS A 342 2.99 -13.38 -25.95
C HIS A 342 4.24 -12.90 -25.23
N VAL A 343 5.04 -13.82 -24.67
CA VAL A 343 6.36 -13.50 -24.13
C VAL A 343 7.37 -13.60 -25.28
N VAL A 344 7.90 -12.47 -25.71
CA VAL A 344 8.88 -12.44 -26.79
C VAL A 344 10.30 -12.35 -26.22
N ASP A 345 11.10 -13.38 -26.51
CA ASP A 345 12.50 -13.47 -26.07
C ASP A 345 13.47 -12.87 -27.10
N ALA A 346 13.07 -12.79 -28.37
CA ALA A 346 13.84 -12.13 -29.42
C ALA A 346 12.94 -11.79 -30.62
N HIS A 347 12.89 -10.52 -30.99
CA HIS A 347 12.43 -10.06 -32.29
C HIS A 347 13.58 -10.05 -33.30
N THR A 348 13.28 -10.50 -34.53
CA THR A 348 14.14 -10.31 -35.69
C THR A 348 13.56 -9.16 -36.52
N ASN A 349 14.32 -8.08 -36.72
CA ASN A 349 13.91 -6.98 -37.60
C ASN A 349 13.87 -7.44 -39.06
N ALA A 350 13.26 -6.63 -39.94
CA ALA A 350 13.19 -6.91 -41.38
C ALA A 350 14.59 -7.10 -42.03
N ASP A 351 15.63 -6.55 -41.41
CA ASP A 351 17.03 -6.64 -41.83
C ASP A 351 17.78 -7.87 -41.28
N GLY A 352 17.10 -8.75 -40.54
CA GLY A 352 17.69 -9.99 -40.00
C GLY A 352 18.45 -9.83 -38.69
N GLU A 353 18.53 -8.63 -38.12
CA GLU A 353 19.13 -8.39 -36.81
C GLU A 353 18.18 -8.78 -35.67
N LYS A 354 18.67 -9.61 -34.72
CA LYS A 354 17.98 -9.95 -33.47
C LYS A 354 18.20 -8.83 -32.48
N VAL A 355 17.17 -8.05 -32.15
CA VAL A 355 17.44 -6.85 -31.33
C VAL A 355 16.53 -6.70 -30.12
N GLU A 356 15.30 -7.25 -30.07
CA GLU A 356 14.37 -6.76 -29.05
C GLU A 356 13.63 -7.85 -28.27
N GLN A 357 13.82 -7.86 -26.96
CA GLN A 357 13.03 -8.62 -25.99
C GLN A 357 12.12 -7.63 -25.24
N ASP A 358 10.95 -8.08 -24.78
CA ASP A 358 10.16 -7.28 -23.84
C ASP A 358 10.82 -7.37 -22.44
N ASP A 359 10.91 -6.25 -21.73
CA ASP A 359 11.58 -6.14 -20.43
C ASP A 359 10.60 -6.27 -19.25
N VAL A 360 9.39 -5.72 -19.38
CA VAL A 360 8.38 -5.67 -18.31
C VAL A 360 7.00 -6.07 -18.84
N PHE A 361 6.25 -6.86 -18.07
CA PHE A 361 4.89 -7.29 -18.41
C PHE A 361 3.87 -6.71 -17.43
N ILE A 362 2.87 -5.97 -17.91
CA ILE A 362 1.77 -5.42 -17.11
C ILE A 362 0.47 -6.15 -17.48
N LEU A 363 -0.14 -6.85 -16.53
CA LEU A 363 -1.35 -7.64 -16.75
C LEU A 363 -2.55 -6.94 -16.13
N ILE A 364 -3.50 -6.53 -16.96
CA ILE A 364 -4.68 -5.75 -16.54
C ILE A 364 -5.75 -6.66 -15.94
N ALA A 365 -6.00 -6.48 -14.65
CA ALA A 365 -7.09 -7.07 -13.87
C ALA A 365 -7.38 -8.55 -14.19
N PRO A 366 -6.36 -9.44 -14.18
CA PRO A 366 -6.55 -10.86 -14.50
C PRO A 366 -7.53 -11.49 -13.52
N GLN A 367 -8.48 -12.28 -14.05
CA GLN A 367 -9.56 -12.87 -13.27
C GLN A 367 -9.68 -14.38 -13.47
N SER A 368 -9.81 -15.10 -12.36
CA SER A 368 -10.27 -16.49 -12.38
C SER A 368 -11.76 -16.54 -12.72
N MET A 369 -12.15 -17.41 -13.67
CA MET A 369 -13.54 -17.65 -14.03
C MET A 369 -14.07 -18.94 -13.42
N VAL A 370 -15.39 -18.98 -13.30
CA VAL A 370 -16.14 -20.13 -12.78
C VAL A 370 -16.05 -21.32 -13.75
N GLY A 371 -15.43 -22.43 -13.30
CA GLY A 371 -15.27 -23.65 -14.08
C GLY A 371 -13.94 -24.36 -13.81
N ILE A 372 -13.84 -25.66 -14.09
CA ILE A 372 -12.65 -26.48 -13.78
C ILE A 372 -11.47 -26.11 -14.70
N GLU A 373 -11.75 -25.74 -15.96
CA GLU A 373 -10.76 -25.44 -17.01
C GLU A 373 -10.68 -23.93 -17.35
N SER A 374 -11.33 -23.07 -16.55
CA SER A 374 -11.43 -21.62 -16.81
C SER A 374 -10.63 -20.78 -15.81
N SER A 375 -9.62 -21.37 -15.17
CA SER A 375 -8.72 -20.65 -14.27
C SER A 375 -7.56 -20.03 -15.05
N ILE A 376 -7.36 -18.71 -14.89
CA ILE A 376 -6.27 -17.95 -15.53
C ILE A 376 -4.88 -18.36 -15.04
N MET A 377 -4.81 -19.16 -13.97
CA MET A 377 -3.57 -19.56 -13.31
C MET A 377 -2.61 -20.34 -14.21
N GLY A 378 -3.11 -21.18 -15.13
CA GLY A 378 -2.26 -21.93 -16.06
C GLY A 378 -1.49 -20.98 -16.98
N SER A 379 -2.22 -20.11 -17.70
CA SER A 379 -1.64 -19.11 -18.60
C SER A 379 -0.73 -18.12 -17.87
N LEU A 380 -1.09 -17.73 -16.64
CA LEU A 380 -0.22 -16.90 -15.80
C LEU A 380 1.09 -17.60 -15.44
N ALA A 381 1.02 -18.87 -15.02
CA ALA A 381 2.21 -19.64 -14.65
C ALA A 381 3.14 -19.83 -15.85
N GLU A 382 2.59 -20.18 -17.02
CA GLU A 382 3.36 -20.32 -18.26
C GLU A 382 4.00 -18.99 -18.71
N MET A 383 3.28 -17.88 -18.57
CA MET A 383 3.80 -16.55 -18.89
C MET A 383 4.92 -16.14 -17.92
N VAL A 384 4.76 -16.38 -16.62
CA VAL A 384 5.79 -16.11 -15.61
C VAL A 384 7.03 -16.99 -15.84
N GLU A 385 6.85 -18.26 -16.19
CA GLU A 385 7.94 -19.16 -16.53
C GLU A 385 8.71 -18.66 -17.76
N ALA A 386 8.01 -18.24 -18.81
CA ALA A 386 8.62 -17.68 -20.01
C ALA A 386 9.28 -16.30 -19.76
N ALA A 387 8.70 -15.48 -18.89
CA ALA A 387 9.27 -14.19 -18.52
C ALA A 387 10.63 -14.33 -17.80
N GLY A 388 10.88 -15.46 -17.12
CA GLY A 388 12.14 -15.70 -16.41
C GLY A 388 12.30 -14.74 -15.24
N ASP A 389 13.40 -13.97 -15.22
CA ASP A 389 13.70 -12.97 -14.19
C ASP A 389 13.05 -11.59 -14.46
N ARG A 390 12.38 -11.43 -15.61
CA ARG A 390 11.75 -10.16 -16.00
C ARG A 390 10.52 -9.85 -15.13
N PRO A 391 10.27 -8.57 -14.77
CA PRO A 391 9.10 -8.19 -13.98
C PRO A 391 7.76 -8.55 -14.66
N VAL A 392 6.91 -9.25 -13.90
CA VAL A 392 5.51 -9.52 -14.25
C VAL A 392 4.62 -8.90 -13.17
N ILE A 393 3.90 -7.85 -13.56
CA ILE A 393 3.11 -6.99 -12.68
C ILE A 393 1.62 -7.25 -12.90
N LEU A 394 0.92 -7.67 -11.86
CA LEU A 394 -0.53 -7.82 -11.88
C LEU A 394 -1.20 -6.53 -11.37
N LEU A 395 -2.05 -5.91 -12.19
CA LEU A 395 -2.83 -4.75 -11.79
C LEU A 395 -4.23 -5.16 -11.36
N ASN A 396 -4.63 -4.89 -10.11
CA ASN A 396 -5.95 -5.24 -9.55
C ASN A 396 -6.40 -6.68 -9.86
N PRO A 397 -5.59 -7.71 -9.57
CA PRO A 397 -5.93 -9.09 -9.88
C PRO A 397 -7.10 -9.61 -9.03
N ASP A 398 -8.03 -10.36 -9.65
CA ASP A 398 -9.08 -11.12 -8.97
C ASP A 398 -8.86 -12.62 -9.18
N LEU A 399 -7.90 -13.15 -8.42
CA LEU A 399 -7.46 -14.54 -8.55
C LEU A 399 -8.20 -15.51 -7.62
N VAL A 400 -9.25 -15.05 -6.94
CA VAL A 400 -10.03 -15.87 -6.01
C VAL A 400 -10.75 -16.98 -6.78
N ASP A 401 -10.70 -18.20 -6.24
CA ASP A 401 -11.46 -19.32 -6.79
C ASP A 401 -12.97 -19.05 -6.68
N LYS A 402 -13.64 -18.93 -7.84
CA LYS A 402 -15.10 -18.70 -7.90
C LYS A 402 -15.84 -20.03 -7.96
N VAL A 403 -16.91 -20.17 -7.17
CA VAL A 403 -17.73 -21.39 -7.09
C VAL A 403 -18.58 -21.55 -8.35
N SER A 404 -18.69 -22.78 -8.87
CA SER A 404 -19.61 -23.07 -9.96
C SER A 404 -21.08 -22.94 -9.57
N SER A 405 -21.92 -22.65 -10.56
CA SER A 405 -23.38 -22.63 -10.41
C SER A 405 -23.95 -23.98 -9.95
N GLN A 406 -23.17 -25.07 -10.08
CA GLN A 406 -23.49 -26.40 -9.56
C GLN A 406 -22.95 -26.66 -8.14
N GLY A 407 -22.43 -25.64 -7.45
CA GLY A 407 -21.92 -25.75 -6.07
C GLY A 407 -20.60 -26.52 -5.94
N GLN A 408 -20.04 -27.03 -7.04
CA GLN A 408 -18.74 -27.70 -7.02
C GLN A 408 -17.63 -26.66 -7.01
N GLN A 409 -16.82 -26.67 -5.95
CA GLN A 409 -15.51 -26.02 -5.90
C GLN A 409 -14.44 -27.01 -6.34
N SER A 410 -13.52 -26.59 -7.22
CA SER A 410 -12.37 -27.42 -7.58
C SER A 410 -11.38 -27.46 -6.41
N VAL A 411 -11.43 -28.53 -5.62
CA VAL A 411 -10.52 -28.73 -4.45
C VAL A 411 -9.11 -29.10 -4.90
N ARG A 412 -8.97 -29.73 -6.07
CA ARG A 412 -7.66 -30.16 -6.61
C ARG A 412 -6.87 -28.94 -7.10
N GLY A 413 -5.61 -28.83 -6.66
CA GLY A 413 -4.71 -27.73 -7.02
C GLY A 413 -5.04 -26.38 -6.39
N ARG A 414 -6.09 -26.26 -5.56
CA ARG A 414 -6.46 -25.00 -4.89
C ARG A 414 -5.32 -24.42 -4.07
N LYS A 415 -4.65 -25.29 -3.29
CA LYS A 415 -3.48 -24.88 -2.51
C LYS A 415 -2.39 -24.29 -3.39
N GLN A 416 -2.05 -24.95 -4.50
CA GLN A 416 -1.06 -24.48 -5.48
C GLN A 416 -1.46 -23.16 -6.14
N ARG A 417 -2.76 -22.96 -6.45
CA ARG A 417 -3.29 -21.70 -7.00
C ARG A 417 -3.19 -20.55 -6.00
N ILE A 418 -3.51 -20.80 -4.73
CA ILE A 418 -3.38 -19.82 -3.66
C ILE A 418 -1.91 -19.46 -3.44
N GLU A 419 -1.04 -20.46 -3.29
CA GLU A 419 0.40 -20.25 -3.12
C GLU A 419 1.02 -19.49 -4.32
N PHE A 420 0.58 -19.79 -5.54
CA PHE A 420 1.02 -19.06 -6.73
C PHE A 420 0.52 -17.61 -6.72
N ALA A 421 -0.74 -17.35 -6.37
CA ALA A 421 -1.27 -15.99 -6.24
C ALA A 421 -0.54 -15.19 -5.16
N GLU A 422 -0.22 -15.82 -4.03
CA GLU A 422 0.52 -15.23 -2.90
C GLU A 422 2.00 -15.01 -3.19
N SER A 423 2.52 -15.64 -4.26
CA SER A 423 3.89 -15.40 -4.73
C SER A 423 4.08 -14.00 -5.33
N PHE A 424 3.00 -13.35 -5.77
CA PHE A 424 3.03 -11.97 -6.25
C PHE A 424 3.06 -11.00 -5.07
N LYS A 425 4.17 -10.27 -4.93
CA LYS A 425 4.37 -9.34 -3.83
C LYS A 425 3.84 -7.94 -4.16
N PRO A 426 3.13 -7.29 -3.21
CA PRO A 426 2.59 -5.96 -3.42
C PRO A 426 3.72 -4.95 -3.53
N ILE A 427 3.76 -4.20 -4.62
CA ILE A 427 4.70 -3.08 -4.84
C ILE A 427 4.02 -1.73 -4.64
N TYR A 428 2.68 -1.72 -4.81
CA TYR A 428 1.80 -0.60 -4.53
C TYR A 428 0.47 -1.16 -4.05
N HIS A 429 -0.06 -0.62 -2.95
CA HIS A 429 -1.36 -1.01 -2.41
C HIS A 429 -2.11 0.24 -1.95
N PHE A 430 -3.34 0.39 -2.42
CA PHE A 430 -4.32 1.34 -1.93
C PHE A 430 -5.67 0.64 -1.92
N GLN A 431 -6.30 0.57 -0.76
CA GLN A 431 -7.62 -0.03 -0.61
C GLN A 431 -8.44 0.70 0.43
N ASN A 432 -9.66 1.08 0.07
CA ASN A 432 -10.59 1.70 1.01
C ASN A 432 -11.07 0.71 2.07
N ILE A 433 -11.26 1.22 3.28
CA ILE A 433 -11.91 0.53 4.40
C ILE A 433 -13.36 1.01 4.46
N TYR A 434 -14.31 0.08 4.38
CA TYR A 434 -15.74 0.35 4.46
C TYR A 434 -16.45 -0.82 5.15
N VAL A 435 -17.66 -0.58 5.66
CA VAL A 435 -18.46 -1.62 6.33
C VAL A 435 -18.99 -2.61 5.29
N SER A 436 -18.78 -3.90 5.52
CA SER A 436 -19.36 -4.95 4.66
C SER A 436 -20.89 -4.97 4.79
N GLY A 437 -21.59 -5.00 3.65
CA GLY A 437 -23.05 -5.16 3.60
C GLY A 437 -23.85 -3.86 3.58
N THR A 438 -23.22 -2.69 3.69
CA THR A 438 -23.84 -1.39 3.36
C THR A 438 -23.54 -1.03 1.90
N SER A 439 -24.25 -0.04 1.35
CA SER A 439 -23.72 0.75 0.23
C SER A 439 -22.26 1.07 0.56
N TYR A 440 -21.32 0.95 -0.38
CA TYR A 440 -19.85 1.05 -0.18
C TYR A 440 -19.35 2.41 0.38
N PHE A 441 -20.26 3.21 0.91
CA PHE A 441 -20.12 4.47 1.62
C PHE A 441 -20.83 4.38 3.00
N PRO A 442 -20.30 5.06 4.03
CA PRO A 442 -19.13 5.92 3.99
C PRO A 442 -17.82 5.13 3.99
N ILE A 443 -16.81 5.67 3.32
CA ILE A 443 -15.42 5.23 3.48
C ILE A 443 -14.97 5.63 4.89
N LEU A 444 -14.46 4.65 5.63
CA LEU A 444 -13.99 4.80 7.01
C LEU A 444 -12.49 5.04 7.09
N GLY A 445 -11.74 4.77 6.02
CA GLY A 445 -10.30 4.80 6.02
C GLY A 445 -9.69 4.17 4.78
N ALA A 446 -8.38 3.93 4.82
CA ALA A 446 -7.66 3.28 3.73
C ALA A 446 -6.47 2.47 4.25
N ILE A 447 -6.13 1.38 3.57
CA ILE A 447 -4.88 0.64 3.74
C ILE A 447 -3.97 1.03 2.60
N THR A 448 -2.74 1.41 2.91
CA THR A 448 -1.75 1.84 1.92
C THR A 448 -0.43 1.09 2.06
N LYS A 449 0.26 0.94 0.93
CA LYS A 449 1.71 0.70 0.80
C LYS A 449 2.08 1.46 -0.46
N LEU A 450 2.65 2.66 -0.33
CA LEU A 450 2.78 3.57 -1.47
C LEU A 450 4.01 3.26 -2.31
N HIS A 451 5.04 2.64 -1.72
CA HIS A 451 6.28 2.23 -2.39
C HIS A 451 6.66 0.78 -2.05
N PRO A 452 7.44 0.08 -2.90
CA PRO A 452 7.87 -1.30 -2.64
C PRO A 452 8.69 -1.42 -1.35
N GLY A 453 9.51 -0.41 -1.05
CA GLY A 453 10.33 -0.34 0.16
C GLY A 453 9.57 -0.06 1.45
N GLU A 454 8.36 0.49 1.40
CA GLU A 454 7.59 0.94 2.57
C GLU A 454 6.80 -0.19 3.23
N GLN A 455 6.40 -0.01 4.49
CA GLN A 455 5.47 -0.92 5.18
C GLN A 455 4.01 -0.61 4.84
N PHE A 456 3.09 -1.50 5.22
CA PHE A 456 1.67 -1.22 5.16
C PHE A 456 1.26 -0.25 6.26
N VAL A 457 0.36 0.68 5.94
CA VAL A 457 -0.23 1.62 6.90
C VAL A 457 -1.74 1.65 6.73
N ALA A 458 -2.48 1.35 7.80
CA ALA A 458 -3.92 1.57 7.85
C ALA A 458 -4.22 2.96 8.42
N HIS A 459 -5.14 3.65 7.76
CA HIS A 459 -5.56 5.00 8.07
C HIS A 459 -7.02 5.01 8.48
N GLN A 460 -7.33 5.78 9.51
CA GLN A 460 -8.69 6.14 9.86
C GLN A 460 -9.03 7.49 9.24
N ARG A 461 -10.12 7.56 8.47
CA ARG A 461 -10.65 8.82 7.95
C ARG A 461 -11.31 9.59 9.09
N ARG A 462 -11.00 10.88 9.21
CA ARG A 462 -11.63 11.79 10.17
C ARG A 462 -12.13 13.03 9.46
N ASP A 463 -13.39 13.35 9.72
CA ASP A 463 -14.02 14.58 9.26
C ASP A 463 -13.80 15.68 10.32
N MET A 464 -13.17 16.76 9.92
CA MET A 464 -12.83 17.90 10.77
C MET A 464 -14.03 18.85 10.89
N LYS A 465 -14.09 19.65 11.96
CA LYS A 465 -15.23 20.55 12.23
C LYS A 465 -15.45 21.62 11.15
N ASN A 466 -14.42 21.96 10.40
CA ASN A 466 -14.45 22.90 9.28
C ASN A 466 -14.90 22.27 7.96
N GLY A 467 -15.16 20.96 7.93
CA GLY A 467 -15.54 20.22 6.73
C GLY A 467 -14.37 19.59 5.96
N ASP A 468 -13.14 19.72 6.46
CA ASP A 468 -11.97 19.08 5.87
C ASP A 468 -11.93 17.58 6.19
N GLU A 469 -11.27 16.81 5.34
CA GLU A 469 -11.09 15.36 5.47
C GLU A 469 -9.60 15.03 5.65
N ILE A 470 -9.27 14.29 6.72
CA ILE A 470 -7.90 13.81 6.96
C ILE A 470 -7.85 12.30 7.12
N TYR A 471 -6.70 11.70 6.80
CA TYR A 471 -6.42 10.28 6.99
C TYR A 471 -5.31 10.13 8.02
N VAL A 472 -5.66 9.58 9.20
CA VAL A 472 -4.73 9.47 10.32
C VAL A 472 -4.20 8.02 10.40
N PRO A 473 -2.87 7.80 10.33
CA PRO A 473 -2.29 6.47 10.53
C PRO A 473 -2.68 5.89 11.89
N CYS A 474 -3.28 4.70 11.91
CA CYS A 474 -3.73 4.04 13.15
C CYS A 474 -3.00 2.71 13.42
N LEU A 475 -2.44 2.11 12.36
CA LEU A 475 -1.79 0.80 12.42
C LEU A 475 -0.78 0.71 11.28
N SER A 476 0.35 0.03 11.50
CA SER A 476 1.33 -0.29 10.46
C SER A 476 1.98 -1.65 10.68
N ASP A 477 2.29 -2.40 9.62
CA ASP A 477 2.97 -3.70 9.66
C ASP A 477 3.67 -3.98 8.30
N GLU A 478 4.62 -4.91 8.25
CA GLU A 478 5.26 -5.35 7.00
C GLU A 478 4.33 -6.22 6.14
N GLU A 479 3.30 -6.79 6.77
CA GLU A 479 2.24 -7.55 6.13
C GLU A 479 0.95 -6.75 6.08
N ILE A 480 0.02 -7.13 5.20
CA ILE A 480 -1.29 -6.47 5.10
C ILE A 480 -2.03 -6.65 6.44
N PRO A 481 -2.40 -5.57 7.16
CA PRO A 481 -3.09 -5.69 8.43
C PRO A 481 -4.44 -6.38 8.28
N THR A 482 -4.79 -7.23 9.25
CA THR A 482 -6.07 -7.94 9.24
C THR A 482 -7.24 -7.02 9.59
N GLY A 483 -8.45 -7.35 9.11
CA GLY A 483 -9.64 -6.56 9.42
C GLY A 483 -9.92 -6.44 10.93
N GLU A 484 -9.63 -7.49 11.70
CA GLU A 484 -9.76 -7.48 13.17
C GLU A 484 -8.79 -6.49 13.83
N ALA A 485 -7.52 -6.48 13.40
CA ALA A 485 -6.52 -5.55 13.93
C ALA A 485 -6.85 -4.09 13.59
N ILE A 486 -7.37 -3.83 12.38
CA ILE A 486 -7.79 -2.50 11.94
C ILE A 486 -8.97 -2.00 12.79
N LEU A 487 -9.99 -2.84 12.99
CA LEU A 487 -11.15 -2.48 13.79
C LEU A 487 -10.75 -2.17 15.24
N ALA A 488 -9.90 -3.00 15.85
CA ALA A 488 -9.37 -2.74 17.18
C ALA A 488 -8.61 -1.40 17.26
N ALA A 489 -7.82 -1.07 16.25
CA ALA A 489 -7.09 0.20 16.18
C ALA A 489 -8.00 1.43 15.95
N PHE A 490 -9.19 1.24 15.38
CA PHE A 490 -10.18 2.32 15.20
C PHE A 490 -10.92 2.66 16.49
N GLU A 491 -10.98 1.74 17.45
CA GLU A 491 -11.64 1.93 18.75
C GLU A 491 -10.76 2.65 19.78
N THR A 492 -9.44 2.68 19.56
CA THR A 492 -8.44 3.36 20.40
C THR A 492 -8.17 4.80 19.98
#